data_AF-A0A848ZJ71-F1
#
_entry.id   AF-A0A848ZJ71-F1
#
_cell.length_a   1.000
_cell.length_b   1.000
_cell.length_c   1.000
_cell.angle_alpha   90.00
_cell.angle_beta   90.00
_cell.angle_gamma   90.00
#
_symmetry.space_group_name_H-M   'P 1'
#
loop_
_entity.id
_entity.type
_entity.pdbx_description
1 polymer ?
#
loop_
_entity_poly.entity_id
_entity_poly.type
_entity_poly.pdbx_seq_one_letter_code
_entity_poly.pdbx_strand_id
1 'polypeptide(L)'
;DITYPASNKKLANKITREGAMISEFPLGTPPEPKNFPIRNRIISGLSQGVVVVEATKQSGSLITASLALEQGREVFAVPGSIHSFKSRGCHFLIKQGATLIENSDDILDELGLNYDYAPKTDTFKEGPLPHLDESEKVVFDLMGDYPLHIDQISRQGNLPPGRAASILMRMELKGIIRQLPGKMFVR
;
A
#
# COMPACT_ATOMS: atom_id res chain seq x y z
N ASP A 1 -21.75 15.12 0.42
CA ASP A 1 -21.88 15.98 -0.78
C ASP A 1 -20.55 16.60 -1.19
N ILE A 2 -19.59 16.79 -0.27
CA ILE A 2 -18.20 17.18 -0.59
C ILE A 2 -17.27 15.95 -0.57
N THR A 3 -16.47 15.74 -1.62
CA THR A 3 -15.48 14.63 -1.70
C THR A 3 -14.06 15.16 -1.55
N TYR A 4 -13.28 14.56 -0.66
CA TYR A 4 -11.86 14.86 -0.47
C TYR A 4 -11.01 13.57 -0.42
N PRO A 5 -9.82 13.56 -1.04
CA PRO A 5 -9.30 14.57 -1.95
C PRO A 5 -10.13 14.65 -3.24
N ALA A 6 -10.13 15.82 -3.89
CA ALA A 6 -10.95 16.06 -5.09
C ALA A 6 -10.65 15.08 -6.25
N SER A 7 -9.39 14.62 -6.34
CA SER A 7 -8.95 13.57 -7.28
C SER A 7 -9.77 12.27 -7.17
N ASN A 8 -10.31 11.97 -5.99
CA ASN A 8 -11.07 10.75 -5.73
C ASN A 8 -12.56 10.87 -6.11
N LYS A 9 -13.02 11.98 -6.72
CA LYS A 9 -14.44 12.16 -7.09
C LYS A 9 -14.99 11.03 -7.97
N LYS A 10 -14.20 10.53 -8.94
CA LYS A 10 -14.59 9.39 -9.77
C LYS A 10 -14.76 8.11 -8.95
N LEU A 11 -13.82 7.84 -8.05
CA LEU A 11 -13.86 6.68 -7.15
C LEU A 11 -15.05 6.75 -6.19
N ALA A 12 -15.29 7.92 -5.58
CA ALA A 12 -16.44 8.16 -4.71
C ALA A 12 -17.77 7.84 -5.42
N ASN A 13 -17.94 8.32 -6.66
CA ASN A 13 -19.14 8.04 -7.44
C ASN A 13 -19.30 6.53 -7.74
N LYS A 14 -18.20 5.81 -7.98
CA LYS A 14 -18.25 4.35 -8.16
C LYS A 14 -18.69 3.66 -6.87
N ILE A 15 -18.07 4.00 -5.73
CA ILE A 15 -18.39 3.44 -4.41
C ILE A 15 -19.87 3.67 -4.06
N THR A 16 -20.41 4.87 -4.29
CA THR A 16 -21.83 5.15 -3.98
C THR A 16 -22.82 4.39 -4.87
N ARG A 17 -22.41 3.91 -6.05
CA ARG A 17 -23.28 3.11 -6.93
C ARG A 17 -23.37 1.64 -6.50
N GLU A 18 -22.26 1.09 -5.99
CA GLU A 18 -22.12 -0.35 -5.69
C GLU A 18 -22.03 -0.64 -4.18
N GLY A 19 -21.99 0.41 -3.35
CA GLY A 19 -21.81 0.33 -1.91
C GLY A 19 -22.36 1.57 -1.21
N ALA A 20 -21.65 2.04 -0.18
CA ALA A 20 -22.09 3.17 0.64
C ALA A 20 -20.96 4.15 0.97
N MET A 21 -21.33 5.41 1.12
CA MET A 21 -20.47 6.46 1.67
C MET A 21 -21.16 7.05 2.89
N ILE A 22 -20.51 6.94 4.06
CA ILE A 22 -21.08 7.33 5.36
C ILE A 22 -20.32 8.55 5.88
N SER A 23 -21.05 9.53 6.39
CA SER A 23 -20.50 10.71 7.06
C SER A 23 -21.45 11.11 8.18
N GLU A 24 -20.89 11.47 9.33
CA GLU A 24 -21.66 12.05 10.45
C GLU A 24 -21.73 13.58 10.40
N PHE A 25 -20.97 14.20 9.50
CA PHE A 25 -20.96 15.66 9.35
C PHE A 25 -22.17 16.16 8.56
N PRO A 26 -22.71 17.35 8.91
CA PRO A 26 -23.77 18.00 8.14
C PRO A 26 -23.40 18.21 6.67
N LEU A 27 -24.43 18.32 5.82
CA LEU A 27 -24.24 18.65 4.40
C LEU A 27 -23.48 19.97 4.24
N GLY A 28 -22.58 20.03 3.26
CA GLY A 28 -21.75 21.20 2.99
C GLY A 28 -20.53 21.35 3.92
N THR A 29 -20.31 20.46 4.88
CA THR A 29 -19.15 20.55 5.79
C THR A 29 -17.83 20.40 5.04
N PRO A 30 -16.91 21.38 5.12
CA PRO A 30 -15.62 21.29 4.44
C PRO A 30 -14.70 20.22 5.09
N PRO A 31 -13.75 19.64 4.33
CA PRO A 31 -12.82 18.63 4.81
C PRO A 31 -11.67 19.25 5.63
N GLU A 32 -11.99 19.79 6.80
CA GLU A 32 -11.00 20.43 7.68
C GLU A 32 -10.04 19.38 8.30
N PRO A 33 -8.75 19.70 8.52
CA PRO A 33 -7.78 18.78 9.10
C PRO A 33 -8.21 18.10 10.41
N LYS A 34 -8.94 18.82 11.27
CA LYS A 34 -9.47 18.29 12.54
C LYS A 34 -10.57 17.23 12.35
N ASN A 35 -11.23 17.19 11.19
CA ASN A 35 -12.33 16.24 10.92
C ASN A 35 -11.79 14.84 10.58
N PHE A 36 -10.55 14.72 10.09
CA PHE A 36 -9.99 13.43 9.69
C PHE A 36 -9.80 12.46 10.87
N PRO A 37 -9.20 12.85 12.02
CA PRO A 37 -9.10 11.97 13.17
C PRO A 37 -10.48 11.60 13.75
N ILE A 38 -11.41 12.56 13.80
CA ILE A 38 -12.78 12.33 14.32
C ILE A 38 -13.47 11.20 13.56
N ARG A 39 -13.40 11.23 12.22
CA ARG A 39 -14.01 10.22 11.35
C ARG A 39 -13.41 8.82 11.55
N ASN A 40 -12.15 8.70 11.95
CA ASN A 40 -11.46 7.40 12.00
C ASN A 40 -12.13 6.41 12.97
N ARG A 41 -12.80 6.88 14.02
CA ARG A 41 -13.55 6.02 14.96
C ARG A 41 -14.72 5.31 14.30
N ILE A 42 -15.29 5.88 13.24
CA ILE A 42 -16.37 5.27 12.47
C ILE A 42 -15.82 4.12 11.61
N ILE A 43 -14.61 4.30 11.06
CA ILE A 43 -13.94 3.26 10.25
C ILE A 43 -13.71 2.03 11.12
N SER A 44 -13.01 2.19 12.25
CA SER A 44 -12.76 1.08 13.16
C SER A 44 -14.05 0.54 13.76
N GLY A 45 -14.99 1.42 14.12
CA GLY A 45 -16.23 1.04 14.80
C GLY A 45 -17.16 0.16 13.95
N LEU A 46 -17.21 0.41 12.64
CA LEU A 46 -17.97 -0.40 11.68
C LEU A 46 -17.26 -1.68 11.23
N SER A 47 -15.99 -1.86 11.58
CA SER A 47 -15.19 -3.01 11.16
C SER A 47 -15.14 -4.09 12.25
N GLN A 48 -14.92 -5.35 11.86
CA GLN A 48 -14.59 -6.43 12.81
C GLN A 48 -13.10 -6.40 13.20
N GLY A 49 -12.23 -5.97 12.29
CA GLY A 49 -10.82 -5.70 12.53
C GLY A 49 -10.26 -4.65 11.58
N VAL A 50 -9.10 -4.10 11.91
CA VAL A 50 -8.42 -3.06 11.14
C VAL A 50 -7.05 -3.53 10.71
N VAL A 51 -6.76 -3.45 9.41
CA VAL A 51 -5.46 -3.81 8.84
C VAL A 51 -4.65 -2.56 8.53
N VAL A 52 -3.42 -2.49 9.05
CA VAL A 52 -2.44 -1.44 8.74
C VAL A 52 -1.36 -2.01 7.81
N VAL A 53 -1.37 -1.57 6.55
CA VAL A 53 -0.45 -2.08 5.52
C VAL A 53 0.89 -1.34 5.53
N GLU A 54 0.85 0.00 5.56
CA GLU A 54 2.04 0.85 5.72
C GLU A 54 1.72 1.99 6.70
N ALA A 55 2.62 2.25 7.63
CA ALA A 55 2.51 3.37 8.55
C ALA A 55 3.87 3.82 9.06
N THR A 56 4.08 5.13 9.11
CA THR A 56 5.16 5.74 9.88
C THR A 56 4.73 5.85 11.36
N LYS A 57 5.67 6.10 12.28
CA LYS A 57 5.34 6.29 13.72
C LYS A 57 4.41 7.46 14.03
N GLN A 58 4.25 8.40 13.09
CA GLN A 58 3.37 9.57 13.23
C GLN A 58 2.20 9.53 12.23
N SER A 59 1.93 8.37 11.63
CA SER A 59 0.86 8.21 10.65
C SER A 59 -0.52 8.31 11.32
N GLY A 60 -1.46 8.99 10.65
CA GLY A 60 -2.87 9.01 11.06
C GLY A 60 -3.51 7.62 11.11
N SER A 61 -2.95 6.63 10.40
CA SER A 61 -3.41 5.22 10.48
C SER A 61 -3.23 4.63 11.88
N LEU A 62 -2.23 5.09 12.65
CA LEU A 62 -2.02 4.63 14.03
C LEU A 62 -3.13 5.12 14.96
N ILE A 63 -3.76 6.26 14.65
CA ILE A 63 -4.94 6.75 15.39
C ILE A 63 -6.09 5.77 15.18
N THR A 64 -6.34 5.34 13.95
CA THR A 64 -7.38 4.33 13.65
C THR A 64 -7.11 3.01 14.36
N ALA A 65 -5.85 2.55 14.39
CA ALA A 65 -5.47 1.34 15.11
C ALA A 65 -5.68 1.46 16.63
N SER A 66 -5.33 2.60 17.24
CA SER A 66 -5.61 2.86 18.66
C SER A 66 -7.11 2.82 18.95
N LEU A 67 -7.90 3.53 18.14
CA LEU A 67 -9.36 3.56 18.27
C LEU A 67 -9.99 2.17 18.08
N ALA A 68 -9.42 1.34 17.21
CA ALA A 68 -9.86 -0.05 17.02
C ALA A 68 -9.65 -0.88 18.31
N LEU A 69 -8.46 -0.80 18.92
CA LEU A 69 -8.19 -1.47 20.20
C LEU A 69 -9.12 -0.98 21.32
N GLU A 70 -9.34 0.33 21.43
CA GLU A 70 -10.28 0.93 22.40
C GLU A 70 -11.72 0.44 22.20
N GLN A 71 -12.10 0.11 20.96
CA GLN A 71 -13.42 -0.42 20.59
C GLN A 71 -13.49 -1.96 20.66
N GLY A 72 -12.43 -2.63 21.12
CA GLY A 72 -12.37 -4.10 21.17
C GLY A 72 -12.40 -4.75 19.78
N ARG A 73 -11.74 -4.13 18.80
CA ARG A 73 -11.56 -4.66 17.45
C ARG A 73 -10.17 -5.24 17.29
N GLU A 74 -10.07 -6.28 16.46
CA GLU A 74 -8.77 -6.84 16.09
C GLU A 74 -7.94 -5.82 15.30
N VAL A 75 -6.64 -5.79 15.56
CA VAL A 75 -5.70 -4.96 14.82
C VAL A 75 -4.62 -5.83 14.21
N PHE A 76 -4.50 -5.73 12.89
CA PHE A 76 -3.53 -6.45 12.10
C PHE A 76 -2.51 -5.48 11.51
N ALA A 77 -1.28 -5.94 11.36
CA ALA A 77 -0.21 -5.15 10.78
C ALA A 77 0.64 -5.99 9.84
N VAL A 78 0.84 -5.48 8.62
CA VAL A 78 1.69 -6.12 7.62
C VAL A 78 3.16 -5.84 7.97
N PRO A 79 4.03 -6.86 8.10
CA PRO A 79 5.44 -6.65 8.33
C PRO A 79 6.10 -6.04 7.09
N GLY A 80 7.28 -5.47 7.28
CA GLY A 80 8.07 -4.93 6.17
C GLY A 80 9.52 -4.73 6.59
N SER A 81 10.36 -4.28 5.65
CA SER A 81 11.78 -4.07 5.92
C SER A 81 12.02 -3.14 7.12
N ILE A 82 12.91 -3.55 8.04
CA ILE A 82 13.36 -2.72 9.17
C ILE A 82 14.06 -1.43 8.73
N HIS A 83 14.54 -1.38 7.47
CA HIS A 83 15.16 -0.20 6.89
C HIS A 83 14.13 0.77 6.30
N SER A 84 12.88 0.35 6.08
CA SER A 84 11.82 1.20 5.57
C SER A 84 11.20 2.06 6.69
N PHE A 85 11.22 3.38 6.52
CA PHE A 85 10.55 4.30 7.45
C PHE A 85 9.04 4.07 7.50
N LYS A 86 8.44 3.56 6.41
CA LYS A 86 7.01 3.27 6.30
C LYS A 86 6.58 1.97 7.00
N SER A 87 7.52 1.14 7.43
CA SER A 87 7.21 -0.10 8.17
C SER A 87 7.29 0.12 9.69
N ARG A 88 7.87 1.24 10.14
CA ARG A 88 8.10 1.51 11.58
C ARG A 88 6.82 1.59 12.41
N GLY A 89 5.71 2.04 11.84
CA GLY A 89 4.40 2.08 12.47
C GLY A 89 3.80 0.68 12.60
N CYS A 90 3.88 -0.13 11.55
CA CYS A 90 3.47 -1.54 11.59
C CYS A 90 4.28 -2.32 12.63
N HIS A 91 5.61 -2.18 12.64
CA HIS A 91 6.46 -2.81 13.67
C HIS A 91 6.14 -2.34 15.09
N PHE A 92 5.76 -1.07 15.25
CA PHE A 92 5.31 -0.57 16.55
C PHE A 92 4.01 -1.26 16.97
N LEU A 93 3.01 -1.34 16.09
CA LEU A 93 1.74 -2.04 16.37
C LEU A 93 1.96 -3.52 16.72
N ILE A 94 2.79 -4.24 15.95
CA ILE A 94 3.12 -5.64 16.22
C ILE A 94 3.74 -5.78 17.62
N LYS A 95 4.65 -4.88 18.00
CA LYS A 95 5.24 -4.85 19.35
C LYS A 95 4.24 -4.49 20.45
N GLN A 96 3.12 -3.85 20.12
CA GLN A 96 2.03 -3.58 21.05
C GLN A 96 0.98 -4.69 21.09
N GLY A 97 1.15 -5.77 20.32
CA GLY A 97 0.26 -6.92 20.31
C GLY A 97 -0.71 -6.97 19.12
N ALA A 98 -0.56 -6.11 18.11
CA ALA A 98 -1.26 -6.31 16.85
C ALA A 98 -0.80 -7.61 16.18
N THR A 99 -1.74 -8.36 15.60
CA THR A 99 -1.47 -9.62 14.89
C THR A 99 -0.68 -9.32 13.62
N LEU A 100 0.47 -9.99 13.47
CA LEU A 100 1.27 -9.93 12.25
C LEU A 100 0.55 -10.77 11.19
N ILE A 101 0.34 -10.18 10.01
CA ILE A 101 -0.26 -10.88 8.87
C ILE A 101 0.63 -10.76 7.64
N GLU A 102 0.69 -11.82 6.84
CA GLU A 102 1.38 -11.88 5.56
C GLU A 102 0.39 -11.90 4.39
N ASN A 103 -0.83 -12.38 4.63
CA ASN A 103 -1.85 -12.53 3.60
C ASN A 103 -3.28 -12.39 4.17
N SER A 104 -4.30 -12.53 3.31
CA SER A 104 -5.71 -12.40 3.71
C SER A 104 -6.21 -13.57 4.56
N ASP A 105 -5.63 -14.75 4.42
CA ASP A 105 -6.08 -15.96 5.12
C ASP A 105 -5.79 -15.81 6.62
N ASP A 106 -4.64 -15.22 6.99
CA ASP A 106 -4.32 -14.91 8.39
C ASP A 106 -5.40 -14.03 9.06
N ILE A 107 -6.01 -13.10 8.31
CA ILE A 107 -7.11 -12.27 8.81
C ILE A 107 -8.38 -13.10 8.99
N LEU A 108 -8.70 -13.95 8.01
CA LEU A 108 -9.90 -14.77 8.05
C LEU A 108 -9.83 -15.79 9.19
N ASP A 109 -8.67 -16.43 9.38
CA ASP A 109 -8.41 -17.37 10.46
C ASP A 109 -8.57 -16.69 11.83
N GLU A 110 -7.96 -15.51 12.03
CA GLU A 110 -8.07 -14.76 13.29
C GLU A 110 -9.51 -14.34 13.59
N LEU A 111 -10.27 -13.93 12.56
CA LEU A 111 -11.69 -13.56 12.71
C LEU A 111 -12.63 -14.77 12.81
N GLY A 112 -12.11 -16.01 12.67
CA GLY A 112 -12.92 -17.23 12.62
C GLY A 112 -13.86 -17.27 11.41
N LEU A 113 -13.51 -16.59 10.32
CA LEU A 113 -14.28 -16.47 9.08
C LEU A 113 -13.81 -17.50 8.03
N ASN A 114 -13.59 -18.73 8.47
CA ASN A 114 -13.13 -19.83 7.62
C ASN A 114 -14.29 -20.34 6.77
N TYR A 115 -14.58 -19.61 5.70
CA TYR A 115 -15.46 -20.05 4.63
C TYR A 115 -14.70 -20.99 3.69
N ASP A 116 -15.41 -21.97 3.13
CA ASP A 116 -14.96 -22.70 1.93
C ASP A 116 -14.92 -21.72 0.75
N TYR A 117 -13.88 -20.89 0.70
CA TYR A 117 -13.71 -19.92 -0.36
C TYR A 117 -13.46 -20.71 -1.65
N ALA A 118 -14.22 -20.38 -2.71
CA ALA A 118 -13.98 -20.90 -4.05
C ALA A 118 -12.49 -20.75 -4.39
N PRO A 119 -11.89 -21.72 -5.11
CA PRO A 119 -10.45 -21.74 -5.36
C PRO A 119 -9.98 -20.38 -5.87
N LYS A 120 -8.96 -19.82 -5.22
CA LYS A 120 -8.30 -18.56 -5.58
C LYS A 120 -7.92 -18.63 -7.05
N THR A 121 -8.76 -18.11 -7.93
CA THR A 121 -8.30 -17.71 -9.25
C THR A 121 -7.47 -16.46 -8.99
N ASP A 122 -6.15 -16.57 -9.09
CA ASP A 122 -5.25 -15.42 -9.15
C ASP A 122 -5.71 -14.50 -10.28
N THR A 123 -6.62 -13.58 -9.97
CA THR A 123 -7.11 -12.57 -10.90
C THR A 123 -6.14 -11.40 -11.01
N PHE A 124 -5.06 -11.39 -10.23
CA PHE A 124 -3.84 -10.66 -10.58
C PHE A 124 -3.15 -11.39 -11.75
N LYS A 125 -3.78 -11.33 -12.92
CA LYS A 125 -3.00 -11.38 -14.14
C LYS A 125 -2.16 -10.11 -14.13
N GLU A 126 -0.86 -10.25 -13.87
CA GLU A 126 0.10 -9.24 -14.34
C GLU A 126 -0.35 -8.87 -15.77
N GLY A 127 -0.69 -7.59 -15.98
CA GLY A 127 -0.94 -7.13 -17.33
C GLY A 127 0.23 -7.56 -18.20
N PRO A 128 0.02 -7.89 -19.49
CA PRO A 128 1.09 -8.43 -20.32
C PRO A 128 2.33 -7.56 -20.16
N LEU A 129 3.39 -8.15 -19.60
CA LEU A 129 4.65 -7.45 -19.41
C LEU A 129 5.01 -6.85 -20.78
N PRO A 130 5.18 -5.52 -20.88
CA PRO A 130 5.59 -4.91 -22.13
C PRO A 130 6.84 -5.62 -22.63
N HIS A 131 6.96 -5.87 -23.94
CA HIS A 131 8.09 -6.64 -24.48
C HIS A 131 9.43 -6.08 -23.99
N LEU A 132 10.06 -6.83 -23.09
CA LEU A 132 11.38 -6.56 -22.54
C LEU A 132 12.42 -7.23 -23.43
N ASP A 133 13.42 -6.48 -23.87
CA ASP A 133 14.63 -7.05 -24.44
C ASP A 133 15.45 -7.80 -23.36
N GLU A 134 16.41 -8.64 -23.75
CA GLU A 134 17.21 -9.43 -22.80
C GLU A 134 17.97 -8.57 -21.78
N SER A 135 18.38 -7.35 -22.15
CA SER A 135 19.06 -6.44 -21.22
C SER A 135 18.08 -5.74 -20.28
N GLU A 136 16.87 -5.44 -20.74
CA GLU A 136 15.77 -4.91 -19.94
C GLU A 136 15.25 -5.95 -18.94
N LYS A 137 15.19 -7.24 -19.31
CA LYS A 137 14.84 -8.33 -18.37
C LYS A 137 15.83 -8.42 -17.21
N VAL A 138 17.14 -8.40 -17.49
CA VAL A 138 18.16 -8.42 -16.44
C VAL A 138 17.97 -7.27 -15.46
N VAL A 139 17.71 -6.05 -15.95
CA VAL A 139 17.45 -4.90 -15.06
C VAL A 139 16.13 -5.05 -14.33
N PHE A 140 15.07 -5.51 -15.02
CA PHE A 140 13.75 -5.74 -14.46
C PHE A 140 13.79 -6.72 -13.30
N ASP A 141 14.44 -7.87 -13.47
CA ASP A 141 14.55 -8.94 -12.48
C ASP A 141 15.36 -8.52 -11.24
N LEU A 142 16.29 -7.58 -11.40
CA LEU A 142 17.04 -7.02 -10.28
C LEU A 142 16.22 -6.05 -9.42
N MET A 143 15.25 -5.35 -10.01
CA MET A 143 14.41 -4.41 -9.28
C MET A 143 13.37 -5.20 -8.47
N GLY A 144 13.41 -5.08 -7.14
CA GLY A 144 12.37 -5.64 -6.26
C GLY A 144 11.32 -4.61 -5.87
N ASP A 145 10.70 -4.80 -4.70
CA ASP A 145 9.71 -3.88 -4.13
C ASP A 145 10.30 -2.56 -3.61
N TYR A 146 11.64 -2.46 -3.56
CA TYR A 146 12.36 -1.30 -3.03
C TYR A 146 13.16 -0.59 -4.12
N PRO A 147 13.25 0.75 -4.09
CA PRO A 147 14.05 1.49 -5.05
C PRO A 147 15.53 1.11 -4.99
N LEU A 148 16.17 0.97 -6.15
CA LEU A 148 17.60 0.70 -6.28
C LEU A 148 18.35 1.88 -6.91
N HIS A 149 19.55 2.17 -6.42
CA HIS A 149 20.41 3.17 -7.03
C HIS A 149 20.98 2.64 -8.36
N ILE A 150 21.16 3.52 -9.36
CA ILE A 150 21.75 3.15 -10.65
C ILE A 150 23.08 2.37 -10.54
N ASP A 151 23.95 2.75 -9.60
CA ASP A 151 25.23 2.05 -9.39
C ASP A 151 25.05 0.62 -8.85
N GLN A 152 23.99 0.39 -8.06
CA GLN A 152 23.65 -0.96 -7.59
C GLN A 152 23.15 -1.82 -8.74
N ILE A 153 22.29 -1.26 -9.60
CA ILE A 153 21.77 -1.93 -10.80
C ILE A 153 22.93 -2.27 -11.75
N SER A 154 23.84 -1.31 -11.97
CA SER A 154 25.06 -1.49 -12.77
C SER A 154 25.92 -2.64 -12.24
N ARG A 155 26.19 -2.66 -10.93
CA ARG A 155 27.02 -3.69 -10.28
C ARG A 155 26.36 -5.07 -10.26
N GLN A 156 25.09 -5.17 -9.90
CA GLN A 156 24.38 -6.45 -9.78
C GLN A 156 24.02 -7.05 -11.14
N GLY A 157 23.70 -6.21 -12.13
CA GLY A 157 23.43 -6.64 -13.50
C GLY A 157 24.68 -6.88 -14.33
N ASN A 158 25.87 -6.66 -13.76
CA ASN A 158 27.14 -6.71 -14.47
C ASN A 158 27.12 -5.88 -15.77
N LEU A 159 26.50 -4.70 -15.69
CA LEU A 159 26.33 -3.77 -16.80
C LEU A 159 27.31 -2.61 -16.68
N PRO A 160 27.97 -2.18 -17.76
CA PRO A 160 28.69 -0.92 -17.75
C PRO A 160 27.76 0.26 -17.38
N PRO A 161 28.21 1.26 -16.60
CA PRO A 161 27.34 2.36 -16.14
C PRO A 161 26.57 3.07 -17.25
N GLY A 162 27.20 3.32 -18.40
CA GLY A 162 26.53 3.93 -19.55
C GLY A 162 25.43 3.04 -20.16
N ARG A 163 25.62 1.71 -20.13
CA ARG A 163 24.62 0.74 -20.60
C ARG A 163 23.45 0.66 -19.63
N ALA A 164 23.71 0.64 -18.32
CA ALA A 164 22.67 0.69 -17.29
C ALA A 164 21.81 1.95 -17.41
N ALA A 165 22.43 3.14 -17.55
CA ALA A 165 21.71 4.40 -17.74
C ALA A 165 20.80 4.39 -18.99
N SER A 166 21.29 3.85 -20.11
CA SER A 166 20.53 3.75 -21.35
C SER A 166 19.33 2.81 -21.22
N ILE A 167 19.48 1.66 -20.56
CA ILE A 167 18.39 0.70 -20.34
C ILE A 167 17.32 1.31 -19.44
N LEU A 168 17.72 1.92 -18.32
CA LEU A 168 16.79 2.55 -17.38
C LEU A 168 15.99 3.67 -18.04
N MET A 169 16.63 4.53 -18.84
CA MET A 169 15.94 5.57 -19.59
C MET A 169 14.88 5.00 -20.56
N ARG A 170 15.19 3.91 -21.29
CA ARG A 170 14.22 3.28 -22.18
C ARG A 170 13.05 2.68 -21.43
N MET A 171 13.32 1.98 -20.32
CA MET A 171 12.27 1.38 -19.49
C MET A 171 11.37 2.44 -18.86
N GLU A 172 11.93 3.60 -18.46
CA GLU A 172 11.16 4.73 -17.95
C GLU A 172 10.27 5.35 -19.05
N LEU A 173 10.80 5.52 -20.27
CA LEU A 173 10.00 5.99 -21.41
C LEU A 173 8.87 5.02 -21.79
N LYS A 174 9.09 3.70 -21.62
CA LYS A 174 8.05 2.67 -21.78
C LYS A 174 7.05 2.64 -20.61
N GLY A 175 7.29 3.42 -19.55
CA GLY A 175 6.44 3.46 -18.35
C GLY A 175 6.54 2.21 -17.47
N ILE A 176 7.62 1.43 -17.61
CA ILE A 176 7.85 0.16 -16.88
C ILE A 176 8.48 0.43 -15.51
N ILE A 177 9.22 1.53 -15.41
CA ILE A 177 9.88 1.97 -14.20
C ILE A 177 9.75 3.49 -14.04
N ARG A 178 10.10 4.00 -12.86
CA ARG A 178 10.14 5.42 -12.56
C ARG A 178 11.45 5.80 -11.86
N GLN A 179 12.05 6.91 -12.29
CA GLN A 179 13.14 7.54 -11.57
C GLN A 179 12.60 8.37 -10.38
N LEU A 180 13.20 8.15 -9.22
CA LEU A 180 13.01 8.93 -8.00
C LEU A 180 14.23 9.87 -7.77
N PRO A 181 14.10 10.89 -6.91
CA PRO A 181 15.24 11.74 -6.54
C PRO A 181 16.45 10.92 -6.08
N GLY A 182 17.65 11.39 -6.42
CA GLY A 182 18.89 10.71 -6.05
C GLY A 182 19.26 9.51 -6.92
N LYS A 183 18.80 9.44 -8.18
CA LYS A 183 19.10 8.36 -9.14
C LYS A 183 18.68 6.97 -8.64
N MET A 184 17.56 6.94 -7.91
CA MET A 184 16.89 5.73 -7.46
C MET A 184 15.82 5.33 -8.47
N PHE A 185 15.65 4.04 -8.74
CA PHE A 185 14.67 3.52 -9.70
C PHE A 185 13.78 2.48 -9.05
N VAL A 186 12.48 2.52 -9.38
CA VAL A 186 11.45 1.58 -8.90
C VAL A 186 10.59 1.13 -10.08
N ARG A 187 9.99 -0.07 -10.00
CA ARG A 187 8.96 -0.54 -10.93
C ARG A 187 7.70 0.36 -10.85
#